data_AF-A0A5B8EC36-F1
#
_entry.id   AF-A0A5B8EC36-F1
#
_cell.length_a   1.000
_cell.length_b   1.000
_cell.length_c   1.000
_cell.angle_alpha   90.00
_cell.angle_beta   90.00
_cell.angle_gamma   90.00
#
_symmetry.space_group_name_H-M   'P 1'
#
loop_
_entity.id
_entity.type
_entity.pdbx_description
1 polymer ?
#
loop_
_entity_poly.entity_id
_entity_poly.type
_entity_poly.pdbx_seq_one_letter_code
_entity_poly.pdbx_strand_id
1 'polypeptide(L)'
;MFVMVYLANNINTEWRITFQYFNLAMVAMLVDLIMQYWIGTPKDEESDKKPFILILAIELLLAIVGLFVDYQIGICIIIVGYICGFLLPLLMYDKFQAGQVNFPHLVERVSLIVIIAFGEAIVNLASYFNSETPITYVVLLFVSLCSMFAAM
;
A
#
# COMPACT_ATOMS: atom_id res chain seq x y z
N MET A 1 6.65 -1.97 -9.27
CA MET A 1 7.81 -2.85 -8.97
C MET A 1 9.13 -2.10 -8.94
N PHE A 2 9.45 -1.26 -9.93
CA PHE A 2 10.70 -0.47 -9.95
C PHE A 2 10.93 0.37 -8.68
N VAL A 3 9.92 1.15 -8.27
CA VAL A 3 10.01 1.99 -7.06
C VAL A 3 10.19 1.17 -5.78
N MET A 4 9.58 -0.02 -5.70
CA MET A 4 9.72 -0.92 -4.56
C MET A 4 11.15 -1.47 -4.44
N VAL A 5 11.76 -1.88 -5.56
CA VAL A 5 13.16 -2.34 -5.58
C VAL A 5 14.12 -1.19 -5.26
N TYR A 6 13.84 0.02 -5.77
CA TYR A 6 14.60 1.22 -5.43
C TYR A 6 14.60 1.49 -3.93
N LEU A 7 13.43 1.39 -3.29
CA LEU A 7 13.31 1.61 -1.85
C LEU A 7 14.04 0.50 -1.07
N ALA A 8 13.83 -0.77 -1.42
CA ALA A 8 14.48 -1.90 -0.76
C ALA A 8 16.02 -1.82 -0.76
N ASN A 9 16.62 -1.35 -1.85
CA ASN A 9 18.06 -1.21 -1.97
C ASN A 9 18.65 0.00 -1.23
N ASN A 10 17.83 0.99 -0.89
CA ASN A 10 18.27 2.23 -0.25
C ASN A 10 17.84 2.33 1.23
N ILE A 11 17.25 1.27 1.80
CA ILE A 11 17.00 1.18 3.24
C ILE A 11 18.35 1.07 3.96
N ASN A 12 18.70 2.10 4.72
CA ASN A 12 19.93 2.16 5.50
C ASN A 12 19.63 2.54 6.96
N THR A 13 20.58 2.28 7.86
CA THR A 13 20.43 2.56 9.30
C THR A 13 20.44 4.07 9.61
N GLU A 14 20.98 4.90 8.71
CA GLU A 14 20.90 6.36 8.77
C GLU A 14 19.55 6.89 8.28
N TRP A 15 18.64 7.14 9.23
CA TRP A 15 17.26 7.60 8.94
C TRP A 15 17.19 8.86 8.07
N ARG A 16 18.16 9.78 8.18
CA ARG A 16 18.22 11.01 7.37
C ARG A 16 18.41 10.75 5.88
N ILE A 17 19.25 9.77 5.55
CA ILE A 17 19.53 9.37 4.16
C ILE A 17 18.35 8.55 3.62
N THR A 18 17.86 7.61 4.44
CA THR A 18 16.70 6.77 4.13
C THR A 18 15.44 7.62 3.88
N PHE A 19 15.26 8.71 4.62
CA PHE A 19 14.13 9.64 4.45
C PHE A 19 14.10 10.28 3.06
N GLN A 20 15.25 10.69 2.51
CA GLN A 20 15.32 11.29 1.18
C GLN A 20 14.95 10.27 0.10
N TYR A 21 15.51 9.06 0.16
CA TYR A 21 15.22 7.99 -0.79
C TYR A 21 13.77 7.50 -0.70
N PHE A 22 13.24 7.40 0.52
CA PHE A 22 11.85 7.08 0.78
C PHE A 22 10.92 8.12 0.16
N ASN A 23 11.15 9.41 0.43
CA ASN A 23 10.29 10.46 -0.10
C ASN A 23 10.36 10.55 -1.63
N LEU A 24 11.54 10.35 -2.23
CA LEU A 24 11.67 10.30 -3.69
C LEU A 24 10.85 9.16 -4.31
N ALA A 25 10.90 7.97 -3.67
CA ALA A 25 10.08 6.84 -4.07
C ALA A 25 8.58 7.15 -3.95
N MET A 26 8.17 7.82 -2.87
CA MET A 26 6.78 8.22 -2.67
C MET A 26 6.30 9.24 -3.72
N VAL A 27 7.11 10.24 -4.06
CA VAL A 27 6.82 11.19 -5.13
C VAL A 27 6.65 10.46 -6.47
N ALA A 28 7.54 9.52 -6.79
CA ALA A 28 7.42 8.72 -8.01
C ALA A 28 6.11 7.91 -8.06
N MET A 29 5.71 7.29 -6.94
CA MET A 29 4.44 6.55 -6.86
C MET A 29 3.22 7.47 -7.03
N LEU A 30 3.23 8.66 -6.42
CA LEU A 30 2.14 9.63 -6.58
C LEU A 30 2.01 10.10 -8.03
N VAL A 31 3.13 10.36 -8.71
CA VAL A 31 3.14 10.70 -10.14
C VAL A 31 2.56 9.57 -10.99
N ASP A 32 3.00 8.33 -10.75
CA ASP A 32 2.46 7.15 -11.46
C ASP A 32 0.96 7.00 -11.24
N LEU A 33 0.47 7.28 -10.04
CA LEU A 33 -0.94 7.16 -9.69
C LEU A 33 -1.77 8.27 -10.36
N ILE A 34 -1.29 9.52 -10.34
CA ILE A 34 -1.92 10.63 -11.08
C ILE A 34 -2.00 10.30 -12.58
N MET A 35 -0.92 9.75 -13.15
CA MET A 35 -0.88 9.36 -14.56
C MET A 35 -1.87 8.23 -14.89
N GLN A 36 -2.01 7.24 -14.01
CA GLN A 36 -3.00 6.17 -14.15
C GLN A 36 -4.43 6.72 -14.12
N TYR A 37 -4.75 7.65 -13.22
CA TYR A 37 -6.07 8.29 -13.16
C TYR A 37 -6.33 9.21 -14.34
N TRP A 38 -5.28 9.81 -14.93
CA TRP A 38 -5.42 10.63 -16.13
C TRP A 38 -5.74 9.79 -17.38
N ILE A 39 -5.06 8.64 -17.54
CA ILE A 39 -5.14 7.81 -18.76
C ILE A 39 -6.22 6.74 -18.67
N GLY A 40 -6.45 6.16 -17.49
CA GLY A 40 -7.16 4.90 -17.32
C GLY A 40 -8.68 5.00 -17.17
N THR A 41 -9.28 6.20 -17.13
CA THR A 41 -10.71 6.33 -16.79
C THR A 41 -11.58 6.70 -18.00
N PRO A 42 -12.56 5.85 -18.41
CA PRO A 42 -13.44 6.13 -19.56
C PRO A 42 -14.26 7.41 -19.36
N LYS A 43 -14.63 8.07 -20.46
CA LYS A 43 -15.19 9.44 -20.49
C LYS A 43 -16.52 9.63 -19.72
N ASP A 44 -17.24 8.55 -19.41
CA ASP A 44 -18.58 8.62 -18.81
C ASP A 44 -18.61 8.84 -17.28
N GLU A 45 -17.45 8.81 -16.61
CA GLU A 45 -17.32 8.92 -15.14
C GLU A 45 -16.62 10.23 -14.69
N GLU A 46 -16.78 11.34 -15.45
CA GLU A 46 -15.97 12.57 -15.27
C GLU A 46 -16.15 13.34 -13.95
N SER A 47 -17.24 13.14 -13.20
CA SER A 47 -17.52 13.94 -11.99
C SER A 47 -16.61 13.60 -10.81
N ASP A 48 -16.26 12.32 -10.64
CA ASP A 48 -15.60 11.83 -9.42
C ASP A 48 -14.06 11.82 -9.56
N LYS A 49 -13.55 12.01 -10.79
CA LYS A 49 -12.11 12.06 -11.13
C LYS A 49 -11.42 13.31 -10.58
N LYS A 50 -12.08 14.46 -10.73
CA LYS A 50 -11.52 15.78 -10.42
C LYS A 50 -11.15 15.95 -8.95
N PRO A 51 -12.01 15.61 -7.96
CA PRO A 51 -11.64 15.72 -6.57
C PRO A 51 -10.52 14.75 -6.20
N PHE A 52 -10.49 13.53 -6.74
CA PHE A 52 -9.44 12.56 -6.44
C PHE A 52 -8.07 12.98 -6.97
N ILE A 53 -7.99 13.41 -8.23
CA ILE A 53 -6.75 13.95 -8.82
C ILE A 53 -6.28 15.19 -8.07
N LEU A 54 -7.20 16.05 -7.60
CA LEU A 54 -6.86 17.23 -6.81
C LEU A 54 -6.25 16.85 -5.45
N ILE A 55 -6.80 15.85 -4.76
CA ILE A 55 -6.25 15.34 -3.49
C ILE A 55 -4.82 14.82 -3.71
N LEU A 56 -4.62 13.98 -4.74
CA LEU A 56 -3.30 13.45 -5.07
C LEU A 56 -2.30 14.53 -5.49
N ALA A 57 -2.75 15.57 -6.20
CA ALA A 57 -1.92 16.70 -6.58
C ALA A 57 -1.50 17.54 -5.37
N ILE A 58 -2.38 17.73 -4.39
CA ILE A 58 -2.04 18.38 -3.11
C ILE A 58 -1.00 17.54 -2.34
N GLU A 59 -1.20 16.24 -2.27
CA GLU A 59 -0.27 15.31 -1.61
C GLU A 59 1.11 15.32 -2.29
N LEU A 60 1.15 15.29 -3.62
CA LEU A 60 2.36 15.39 -4.41
C LEU A 60 3.10 16.72 -4.13
N LEU A 61 2.36 17.84 -4.09
CA LEU A 61 2.94 19.15 -3.82
C LEU A 61 3.55 19.21 -2.42
N LEU A 62 2.84 18.70 -1.41
CA LEU A 62 3.34 18.62 -0.03
C LEU A 62 4.59 17.72 0.07
N ALA A 63 4.61 16.58 -0.63
CA ALA A 63 5.76 15.68 -0.67
C ALA A 63 6.99 16.33 -1.33
N ILE A 64 6.79 17.07 -2.43
CA ILE A 64 7.86 17.82 -3.10
C ILE A 64 8.38 18.94 -2.20
N VAL A 65 7.50 19.76 -1.61
CA VAL A 65 7.89 20.82 -0.68
C VAL A 65 8.67 20.25 0.51
N GLY A 66 8.21 19.13 1.06
CA GLY A 66 8.91 18.43 2.14
C GLY A 66 10.30 17.91 1.78
N LEU A 67 10.58 17.66 0.49
CA LEU A 67 11.91 17.25 0.00
C LEU A 67 12.88 18.44 -0.11
N PHE A 68 12.37 19.62 -0.50
CA PHE A 68 13.16 20.83 -0.68
C PHE A 68 13.45 21.57 0.63
N VAL A 69 12.66 21.32 1.67
CA VAL A 69 12.82 21.90 3.01
C VAL A 69 13.82 21.08 3.82
N ASP A 70 14.54 21.74 4.74
CA ASP A 70 15.49 21.08 5.66
C ASP A 70 14.82 19.91 6.42
N TYR A 71 15.58 18.84 6.64
CA TYR A 71 15.11 17.56 7.21
C TYR A 71 14.23 17.73 8.47
N GLN A 72 14.57 18.66 9.37
CA GLN A 72 13.83 18.85 10.62
C GLN A 72 12.40 19.35 10.40
N ILE A 73 12.19 20.22 9.42
CA ILE A 73 10.88 20.81 9.10
C ILE A 73 10.17 19.96 8.04
N GLY A 74 10.92 19.41 7.08
CA GLY A 74 10.43 18.56 6.00
C GLY A 74 9.72 17.31 6.50
N ILE A 75 10.22 16.64 7.54
CA ILE A 75 9.55 15.46 8.13
C ILE A 75 8.14 15.82 8.60
N CYS A 76 7.99 16.94 9.32
CA CYS A 76 6.69 17.33 9.87
C CYS A 76 5.68 17.61 8.75
N ILE A 77 6.11 18.33 7.70
CA ILE A 77 5.28 18.65 6.54
C ILE A 77 4.83 17.37 5.82
N ILE A 78 5.73 16.41 5.64
CA ILE A 78 5.43 15.15 4.93
C ILE A 78 4.47 14.27 5.72
N ILE A 79 4.67 14.14 7.04
CA ILE A 79 3.76 13.38 7.91
C ILE A 79 2.34 13.99 7.83
N VAL A 80 2.24 15.32 7.93
CA VAL A 80 0.96 16.01 7.78
C VAL A 80 0.39 15.80 6.39
N GLY A 81 1.23 15.82 5.35
CA GLY A 81 0.83 15.54 3.97
C GLY A 81 0.23 14.15 3.78
N TYR A 82 0.84 13.10 4.33
CA TYR A 82 0.31 11.74 4.25
C TYR A 82 -0.96 11.55 5.07
N ILE A 83 -1.03 12.12 6.28
CA ILE A 83 -2.27 12.09 7.07
C ILE A 83 -3.40 12.80 6.32
N CYS A 84 -3.09 13.94 5.69
CA CYS A 84 -4.01 14.70 4.86
C CYS A 84 -4.47 13.89 3.64
N GLY A 85 -3.54 13.28 2.89
CA GLY A 85 -3.83 12.43 1.73
C GLY A 85 -4.66 11.19 2.08
N PHE A 86 -4.44 10.60 3.26
CA PHE A 86 -5.25 9.50 3.77
C PHE A 86 -6.65 9.92 4.22
N LEU A 87 -6.78 11.08 4.88
CA LEU A 87 -8.02 11.52 5.50
C LEU A 87 -8.95 12.30 4.56
N LEU A 88 -8.42 13.03 3.56
CA LEU A 88 -9.23 13.79 2.60
C LEU A 88 -10.21 12.94 1.78
N PRO A 89 -9.82 11.76 1.25
CA PRO A 89 -10.74 10.88 0.54
C PRO A 89 -11.90 10.43 1.42
N LEU A 90 -11.64 10.20 2.72
CA LEU A 90 -12.65 9.79 3.70
C LEU A 90 -13.65 10.92 3.99
N LEU A 91 -13.18 12.17 4.01
CA LEU A 91 -14.02 13.35 4.23
C LEU A 91 -14.84 13.74 2.99
N MET A 92 -14.37 13.36 1.80
CA MET A 92 -15.06 13.54 0.52
C MET A 92 -15.92 12.32 0.13
N TYR A 93 -16.18 11.40 1.06
CA TYR A 93 -16.97 10.18 0.83
C TYR A 93 -18.33 10.46 0.16
N ASP A 94 -18.99 11.56 0.54
CA ASP A 94 -20.30 11.96 -0.03
C ASP A 94 -20.26 12.28 -1.54
N LYS A 95 -19.07 12.55 -2.09
CA LYS A 95 -18.87 12.82 -3.52
C LYS A 95 -18.42 11.59 -4.31
N PHE A 96 -18.13 10.47 -3.66
CA PHE A 96 -17.78 9.23 -4.32
C PHE A 96 -19.03 8.37 -4.47
N GLN A 97 -19.47 8.15 -5.72
CA GLN A 97 -20.60 7.26 -5.95
C GLN A 97 -20.19 5.81 -5.68
N ALA A 98 -20.85 5.17 -4.70
CA ALA A 98 -20.59 3.78 -4.30
C ALA A 98 -20.72 2.74 -5.44
N GLY A 99 -21.29 3.12 -6.59
CA GLY A 99 -21.47 2.27 -7.77
C GLY A 99 -20.24 2.11 -8.67
N GLN A 100 -19.16 2.88 -8.47
CA GLN A 100 -17.97 2.84 -9.34
C GLN A 100 -16.85 1.89 -8.87
N VAL A 101 -16.99 1.26 -7.70
CA VAL A 101 -16.01 0.29 -7.21
C VAL A 101 -16.30 -1.08 -7.82
N ASN A 102 -15.38 -1.59 -8.64
CA ASN A 102 -15.46 -2.94 -9.19
C ASN A 102 -15.14 -3.98 -8.11
N PHE A 103 -16.09 -4.21 -7.21
CA PHE A 103 -15.99 -5.17 -6.12
C PHE A 103 -15.58 -6.58 -6.58
N PRO A 104 -16.15 -7.15 -7.66
CA PRO A 104 -15.70 -8.46 -8.17
C PRO A 104 -14.20 -8.50 -8.45
N HIS A 105 -13.66 -7.45 -9.08
CA HIS A 105 -12.24 -7.36 -9.42
C HIS A 105 -11.32 -7.16 -8.21
N LEU A 106 -11.77 -6.38 -7.21
CA LEU A 106 -11.03 -6.23 -5.96
C LEU A 106 -10.97 -7.56 -5.21
N VAL A 107 -12.10 -8.27 -5.11
CA VAL A 107 -12.16 -9.58 -4.45
C VAL A 107 -11.26 -10.60 -5.15
N GLU A 108 -11.20 -10.59 -6.48
CA GLU A 108 -10.29 -11.45 -7.25
C GLU A 108 -8.82 -11.21 -6.86
N ARG A 109 -8.39 -9.94 -6.84
CA ARG A 109 -6.99 -9.58 -6.51
C ARG A 109 -6.64 -9.87 -5.05
N VAL A 110 -7.54 -9.55 -4.12
CA VAL A 110 -7.33 -9.83 -2.69
C VAL A 110 -7.30 -11.33 -2.45
N SER A 111 -8.20 -12.09 -3.05
CA SER A 111 -8.20 -13.56 -2.98
C SER A 111 -6.90 -14.16 -3.49
N LEU A 112 -6.36 -13.65 -4.60
CA LEU A 112 -5.08 -14.10 -5.14
C LEU A 112 -3.93 -13.84 -4.16
N ILE A 113 -3.89 -12.66 -3.52
CA ILE A 113 -2.90 -12.35 -2.47
C ILE A 113 -3.05 -13.28 -1.26
N VAL A 114 -4.29 -13.55 -0.83
CA VAL A 114 -4.59 -14.48 0.28
C VAL A 114 -4.08 -15.89 -0.04
N ILE A 115 -4.33 -16.38 -1.25
CA ILE A 115 -3.86 -17.70 -1.70
C ILE A 115 -2.32 -17.76 -1.72
N ILE A 116 -1.63 -16.72 -2.21
CA ILE A 116 -0.17 -16.67 -2.22
C ILE A 116 0.39 -16.67 -0.79
N ALA A 117 -0.12 -15.80 0.08
CA ALA A 117 0.33 -15.69 1.47
C ALA A 117 0.09 -17.00 2.25
N PHE A 118 -1.06 -17.63 2.03
CA PHE A 118 -1.37 -18.94 2.60
C PHE A 118 -0.41 -20.02 2.09
N GLY A 119 -0.15 -20.05 0.78
CA GLY A 119 0.80 -20.97 0.17
C GLY A 119 2.22 -20.82 0.72
N GLU A 120 2.70 -19.58 0.83
CA GLU A 120 4.02 -19.27 1.42
C GLU A 120 4.08 -19.68 2.90
N ALA A 121 3.01 -19.44 3.66
CA ALA A 121 2.93 -19.85 5.05
C ALA A 121 2.95 -21.38 5.22
N ILE A 122 2.28 -22.15 4.34
CA ILE A 122 2.36 -23.63 4.33
C ILE A 122 3.78 -24.09 4.03
N VAL A 123 4.45 -23.51 3.03
CA VAL A 123 5.83 -23.90 2.68
C VAL A 123 6.77 -23.66 3.85
N ASN A 124 6.64 -22.51 4.54
CA ASN A 124 7.39 -22.23 5.76
C ASN A 124 7.04 -23.21 6.89
N LEU A 125 5.76 -23.56 7.06
CA LEU A 125 5.30 -24.53 8.04
C LEU A 125 5.91 -25.92 7.80
N ALA A 126 6.02 -26.34 6.53
CA ALA A 126 6.57 -27.63 6.15
C ALA A 126 8.03 -27.81 6.61
N SER A 127 8.80 -26.73 6.73
CA SER A 127 10.16 -26.78 7.27
C SER A 127 10.22 -27.18 8.76
N TYR A 128 9.13 -27.00 9.50
CA TYR A 128 9.02 -27.43 10.91
C TYR A 128 8.59 -28.89 11.06
N PHE A 129 8.18 -29.56 9.98
CA PHE A 129 7.80 -30.98 10.00
C PHE A 129 9.04 -31.85 9.88
N ASN A 130 9.67 -32.13 11.02
CA ASN A 130 10.80 -33.04 11.12
C ASN A 130 10.41 -34.32 11.89
N SER A 131 11.13 -35.42 11.69
CA SER A 131 10.83 -36.73 12.31
C SER A 131 10.80 -36.72 13.84
N GLU A 132 11.36 -35.68 14.46
CA GLU A 132 11.39 -35.48 15.92
C GLU A 132 10.21 -34.67 16.45
N THR A 133 9.40 -34.06 15.58
CA THR A 133 8.25 -33.24 16.01
C THR A 133 7.04 -34.12 16.31
N PRO A 134 6.42 -33.98 17.49
CA PRO A 134 5.22 -34.76 17.82
C PRO A 134 4.06 -34.32 16.91
N ILE A 135 3.32 -35.31 16.39
CA ILE A 135 2.19 -35.11 15.46
C ILE A 135 1.14 -34.13 16.02
N THR A 136 0.93 -34.12 17.33
CA THR A 136 0.02 -33.17 18.00
C THR A 136 0.42 -31.72 17.79
N TYR A 137 1.72 -31.41 17.76
CA TYR A 137 2.22 -30.06 17.53
C TYR A 137 2.06 -29.65 16.06
N VAL A 138 2.30 -30.58 15.15
CA VAL A 138 2.07 -30.42 13.70
C VAL A 138 0.61 -30.08 13.40
N VAL A 139 -0.32 -30.83 13.98
CA VAL A 139 -1.77 -30.57 13.83
C VAL A 139 -2.15 -29.22 14.42
N LEU A 140 -1.63 -28.86 15.59
CA LEU A 140 -1.94 -27.58 16.25
C LEU A 140 -1.43 -26.38 15.42
N LEU A 141 -0.22 -26.48 14.88
CA LEU A 141 0.35 -25.46 14.00
C LEU A 141 -0.45 -25.29 12.71
N PHE A 142 -0.87 -26.40 12.09
CA PHE A 142 -1.70 -26.35 10.88
C PHE A 142 -3.09 -25.76 11.14
N VAL A 143 -3.75 -26.16 12.24
CA VAL A 143 -5.06 -25.60 12.64
C VAL A 143 -4.95 -24.11 12.96
N SER A 144 -3.89 -23.69 13.66
CA SER A 144 -3.62 -22.27 13.92
C SER A 144 -3.48 -21.49 12.61
N LEU A 145 -2.73 -22.02 11.64
CA LEU A 145 -2.57 -21.41 10.33
C LEU A 145 -3.92 -21.29 9.62
N CYS A 146 -4.70 -22.37 9.53
CA CYS A 146 -6.04 -22.32 8.93
C CYS A 146 -6.96 -21.31 9.63
N SER A 147 -6.89 -21.18 10.96
CA SER A 147 -7.73 -20.23 11.71
C SER A 147 -7.42 -18.76 11.39
N MET A 148 -6.17 -18.43 11.06
CA MET A 148 -5.79 -17.06 10.66
C MET A 148 -6.41 -16.65 9.33
N PHE A 149 -6.61 -17.60 8.42
CA PHE A 149 -7.15 -17.35 7.07
C PHE A 149 -8.66 -17.66 6.95
N ALA A 150 -9.23 -18.47 7.85
CA ALA A 150 -10.65 -18.83 7.83
C ALA A 150 -11.58 -17.74 8.42
N ALA A 151 -11.03 -16.76 9.12
CA ALA A 151 -11.78 -15.62 9.68
C ALA A 151 -11.94 -14.45 8.70
N MET A 152 -11.48 -14.62 7.45
CA MET A 152 -11.48 -13.61 6.39
C MET A 152 -12.42 -14.02 5.26
#